data_AF-A0A5Y6FHL6-F1
#
_entry.id   AF-A0A5Y6FHL6-F1
#
_cell.length_a   1.000
_cell.length_b   1.000
_cell.length_c   1.000
_cell.angle_alpha   90.00
_cell.angle_beta   90.00
_cell.angle_gamma   90.00
#
_symmetry.space_group_name_H-M   'P 1'
#
loop_
_entity.id
_entity.type
_entity.pdbx_description
1 polymer ?
#
loop_
_entity_poly.entity_id
_entity_poly.type
_entity_poly.pdbx_seq_one_letter_code
_entity_poly.pdbx_strand_id
1 'polypeptide(L)'
;MAQQVNEWLIALAVAFIRPLSLSLLLPLLKSGSLGSAILRNGVLMSLTFPILPIIYQQKIMMHIGKDYSWLGLVTGEVIIGFLIGFCAAVPFWAVDMAGFLLDTLRGATMGTIFNSTIEAETSLFGLLFSQFLCVIFFISGGMEFILNILYESYQYLPPGRTLLFDQQFLKYIQAEWRTLYQLCISFSLPAIICMVLADLALGLLNRSAQQLNVFFFSMPLKSILVLLTL
;
A
#
# COMPACT_ATOMS: atom_id res chain seq x y z
N MET A 1 17.88 18.11 35.51
CA MET A 1 16.90 18.53 34.48
C MET A 1 17.38 18.28 33.06
N ALA A 2 18.58 18.71 32.65
CA ALA A 2 19.05 18.54 31.26
C ALA A 2 19.14 17.08 30.77
N GLN A 3 19.59 16.14 31.63
CA GLN A 3 19.62 14.72 31.29
C GLN A 3 18.23 14.12 31.06
N GLN A 4 17.26 14.50 31.90
CA GLN A 4 15.88 14.04 31.77
C GLN A 4 15.24 14.55 30.47
N VAL A 5 15.46 15.82 30.11
CA VAL A 5 14.97 16.38 28.82
C VAL A 5 15.56 15.62 27.63
N ASN A 6 16.83 15.23 27.70
CA ASN A 6 17.48 14.45 26.64
C ASN A 6 16.88 13.04 26.51
N GLU A 7 16.54 12.40 27.63
CA GLU A 7 15.86 11.09 27.63
C GLU A 7 14.48 11.15 26.96
N TRP A 8 13.69 12.18 27.27
CA TRP A 8 12.39 12.39 26.63
C TRP A 8 12.52 12.64 25.13
N LEU A 9 13.55 13.37 24.70
CA LEU A 9 13.78 13.68 23.28
C LEU A 9 14.21 12.43 22.49
N ILE A 10 15.05 11.57 23.08
CA ILE A 10 15.46 10.31 22.46
C ILE A 10 14.29 9.32 22.38
N ALA A 11 13.49 9.22 23.44
CA ALA A 11 12.28 8.40 23.46
C ALA A 11 11.29 8.84 22.36
N LEU A 12 11.11 10.16 22.21
CA LEU A 12 10.27 10.73 21.15
C LEU A 12 10.82 10.40 19.76
N ALA A 13 12.13 10.56 19.55
CA ALA A 13 12.76 10.25 18.27
C ALA A 13 12.57 8.79 17.86
N VAL A 14 12.73 7.84 18.80
CA VAL A 14 12.53 6.40 18.53
C VAL A 14 11.06 6.10 18.26
N ALA A 15 10.15 6.67 19.04
CA ALA A 15 8.70 6.51 18.88
C ALA A 15 8.19 7.02 17.52
N PHE A 16 8.84 8.05 16.97
CA PHE A 16 8.45 8.64 15.69
C PHE A 16 8.84 7.79 14.47
N ILE A 17 9.83 6.90 14.60
CA ILE A 17 10.34 6.09 13.48
C ILE A 17 9.27 5.12 12.97
N ARG A 18 8.57 4.40 13.86
CA ARG A 18 7.59 3.37 13.47
C ARG A 18 6.38 3.94 12.71
N PRO A 19 5.71 5.03 13.17
CA PRO A 19 4.65 5.71 12.40
C PRO A 19 5.15 6.29 11.08
N LEU A 20 6.39 6.81 11.05
CA LEU A 20 7.00 7.31 9.81
C LEU A 20 7.19 6.19 8.80
N SER A 21 7.75 5.06 9.21
CA SER A 21 7.95 3.89 8.33
C SER A 21 6.63 3.32 7.81
N LEU A 22 5.59 3.31 8.64
CA LEU A 22 4.23 2.93 8.21
C LEU A 22 3.71 3.86 7.10
N SER A 23 3.90 5.17 7.26
CA SER A 23 3.43 6.18 6.30
C SER A 23 4.08 6.12 4.91
N LEU A 24 5.26 5.47 4.79
CA LEU A 24 5.96 5.34 3.51
C LEU A 24 5.24 4.36 2.58
N LEU A 25 4.64 3.30 3.13
CA LEU A 25 3.97 2.27 2.35
C LEU A 25 2.49 2.54 2.18
N LEU A 26 1.82 2.98 3.25
CA LEU A 26 0.38 3.22 3.23
C LEU A 26 0.04 4.34 2.22
N PRO A 27 -0.66 4.05 1.10
CA PRO A 27 -0.92 5.05 0.06
C PRO A 27 -1.68 6.27 0.59
N LEU A 28 -2.55 6.07 1.57
CA LEU A 28 -3.35 7.11 2.23
C LEU A 28 -2.50 8.19 2.93
N LEU A 29 -1.34 7.81 3.46
CA LEU A 29 -0.45 8.72 4.19
C LEU A 29 0.71 9.23 3.34
N LYS A 30 0.74 8.93 2.03
CA LYS A 30 1.76 9.50 1.13
C LYS A 30 1.55 11.00 0.98
N SER A 31 2.66 11.72 0.81
CA SER A 31 2.71 13.18 0.71
C SER A 31 1.82 13.77 -0.40
N GLY A 32 1.55 13.00 -1.46
CA GLY A 32 0.62 13.40 -2.53
C GLY A 32 -0.84 13.48 -2.08
N SER A 33 -1.26 12.71 -1.08
CA SER A 33 -2.65 12.69 -0.59
C SER A 33 -2.91 13.70 0.54
N LEU A 34 -1.89 14.09 1.31
CA LEU A 34 -1.99 15.05 2.43
C LEU A 34 -1.47 16.46 2.07
N GLY A 35 -1.22 16.73 0.78
CA GLY A 35 -0.78 18.03 0.27
C GLY A 35 0.72 18.32 0.46
N SER A 36 1.23 18.31 1.69
CA SER A 36 2.63 18.62 2.00
C SER A 36 3.25 17.66 3.01
N ALA A 37 4.53 17.31 2.82
CA ALA A 37 5.29 16.48 3.73
C ALA A 37 5.34 17.02 5.17
N ILE A 38 5.20 18.35 5.33
CA ILE A 38 5.18 19.03 6.63
C ILE A 38 3.91 18.70 7.41
N LEU A 39 2.74 18.76 6.77
CA LEU A 39 1.46 18.43 7.38
C LEU A 39 1.42 16.96 7.80
N ARG A 40 1.87 16.06 6.91
CA ARG A 40 1.98 14.63 7.21
C ARG A 40 2.85 14.40 8.45
N ASN A 41 4.05 14.95 8.47
CA ASN A 41 4.96 14.76 9.60
C ASN A 41 4.39 15.36 10.90
N GLY A 42 3.66 16.48 10.82
CA GLY A 42 2.94 17.06 11.96
C GLY A 42 1.85 16.14 12.53
N VAL A 43 1.04 15.51 11.67
CA VAL A 43 0.03 14.52 12.09
C VAL A 43 0.69 13.31 12.73
N LEU A 44 1.76 12.77 12.13
CA LEU A 44 2.51 11.64 12.70
C LEU A 44 3.12 11.99 14.07
N MET A 45 3.58 13.23 14.24
CA MET A 45 4.10 13.72 15.52
C MET A 45 3.00 13.74 16.59
N SER A 46 1.80 14.20 16.23
CA SER A 46 0.61 14.19 17.10
C SER A 46 0.23 12.76 17.51
N LEU A 47 0.27 11.80 16.57
CA LEU A 47 0.00 10.38 16.84
C LEU A 47 1.03 9.71 17.76
N THR A 48 2.22 10.30 17.90
CA THR A 48 3.30 9.79 18.74
C THR A 48 3.14 10.20 20.21
N PHE A 49 2.47 11.31 20.50
CA PHE A 49 2.29 11.81 21.88
C PHE A 49 1.67 10.81 22.86
N PRO A 50 0.59 10.08 22.49
CA PRO A 50 -0.01 9.06 23.36
C PRO A 50 0.91 7.89 23.70
N ILE A 51 1.95 7.64 22.89
CA ILE A 51 2.88 6.50 23.03
C ILE A 51 4.00 6.76 24.03
N LEU A 52 4.39 8.02 24.20
CA LEU A 52 5.51 8.42 25.06
C LEU A 52 5.53 7.76 26.45
N PRO A 53 4.42 7.68 27.21
CA PRO A 53 4.45 7.06 28.54
C PRO A 53 4.74 5.54 28.47
N ILE A 54 4.27 4.85 27.43
CA ILE A 54 4.46 3.39 27.26
C ILE A 54 5.93 3.10 26.97
N ILE A 55 6.53 3.89 26.08
CA ILE A 55 7.95 3.77 25.70
C ILE A 55 8.88 4.16 26.86
N TYR A 56 8.52 5.20 27.63
CA TYR A 56 9.31 5.63 28.78
C TYR A 56 9.37 4.55 29.87
N GLN A 57 8.26 3.84 30.11
CA GLN A 57 8.21 2.73 31.07
C GLN A 57 9.10 1.54 30.65
N GLN A 58 9.31 1.33 29.35
CA GLN A 58 10.13 0.22 28.82
C GLN A 58 11.65 0.45 28.94
N LYS A 59 12.11 1.58 29.52
CA LYS A 59 13.53 1.88 29.85
C LYS A 59 14.52 1.55 28.73
N ILE A 60 14.26 2.06 27.52
CA ILE A 60 15.13 1.93 26.33
C ILE A 60 16.58 2.38 26.61
N MET A 61 16.77 3.32 27.54
CA MET A 61 18.07 3.87 27.96
C MET A 61 19.07 2.85 28.54
N MET A 62 18.64 1.70 29.08
CA MET A 62 19.59 0.73 29.65
C MET A 62 20.49 0.03 28.60
N HIS A 63 20.19 0.14 27.31
CA HIS A 63 20.95 -0.50 26.22
C HIS A 63 21.72 0.49 25.32
N ILE A 64 21.54 1.80 25.48
CA ILE A 64 22.14 2.83 24.60
C ILE A 64 23.64 3.08 24.92
N GLY A 65 24.21 2.42 25.94
CA GLY A 65 25.59 2.59 26.37
C GLY A 65 26.67 1.77 25.65
N LYS A 66 26.33 0.97 24.62
CA LYS A 66 27.32 0.25 23.80
C LYS A 66 27.07 0.56 22.32
N ASP A 67 28.10 1.08 21.67
CA ASP A 67 28.12 1.94 20.46
C ASP A 67 27.45 1.41 19.17
N TYR A 68 26.77 0.25 19.20
CA TYR A 68 26.04 -0.32 18.05
C TYR A 68 24.57 -0.68 18.34
N SER A 69 24.10 -0.53 19.59
CA SER A 69 22.70 -0.87 19.93
C SER A 69 21.68 0.09 19.31
N TRP A 70 22.07 1.34 19.04
CA TRP A 70 21.16 2.36 18.50
C TRP A 70 20.78 2.09 17.04
N LEU A 71 21.74 1.62 16.23
CA LEU A 71 21.48 1.30 14.82
C LEU A 71 20.57 0.07 14.70
N GLY A 72 20.75 -0.93 15.58
CA GLY A 72 19.84 -2.08 15.71
C GLY A 72 18.43 -1.70 16.16
N LEU A 73 18.31 -0.74 17.09
CA LEU A 73 17.03 -0.18 17.54
C LEU A 73 16.28 0.49 16.40
N VAL A 74 16.94 1.42 15.69
CA VAL A 74 16.35 2.17 14.57
C VAL A 74 15.91 1.22 13.46
N THR A 75 16.78 0.30 13.06
CA THR A 75 16.45 -0.67 12.00
C THR A 75 15.28 -1.57 12.39
N GLY A 76 15.23 -2.06 13.64
CA GLY A 76 14.10 -2.83 14.14
C GLY A 76 12.77 -2.06 14.07
N GLU A 77 12.75 -0.81 14.51
CA GLU A 77 11.56 0.05 14.45
C GLU A 77 11.11 0.33 13.01
N VAL A 78 12.07 0.55 12.10
CA VAL A 78 11.79 0.72 10.67
C VAL A 78 11.15 -0.54 10.10
N ILE A 79 11.71 -1.72 10.38
CA ILE A 79 11.19 -2.99 9.87
C ILE A 79 9.78 -3.24 10.39
N ILE A 80 9.51 -3.01 11.68
CA ILE A 80 8.16 -3.20 12.25
C ILE A 80 7.16 -2.25 11.60
N GLY A 81 7.49 -0.95 11.49
CA GLY A 81 6.63 0.02 10.84
C GLY A 81 6.38 -0.32 9.36
N PHE A 82 7.41 -0.83 8.68
CA PHE A 82 7.32 -1.30 7.30
C PHE A 82 6.41 -2.53 7.16
N LEU A 83 6.48 -3.49 8.10
CA LEU A 83 5.61 -4.66 8.07
C LEU A 83 4.14 -4.30 8.26
N ILE A 84 3.84 -3.43 9.23
CA ILE A 84 2.48 -2.95 9.45
C ILE A 84 1.98 -2.17 8.23
N GLY A 85 2.82 -1.28 7.69
CA GLY A 85 2.52 -0.51 6.48
C GLY A 85 2.30 -1.40 5.25
N PHE A 86 3.09 -2.48 5.11
CA PHE A 86 2.97 -3.44 4.02
C PHE A 86 1.62 -4.16 4.07
N CYS A 87 1.26 -4.73 5.21
CA CYS A 87 -0.02 -5.44 5.37
C CYS A 87 -1.22 -4.50 5.12
N ALA A 88 -1.14 -3.26 5.61
CA ALA A 88 -2.19 -2.27 5.40
C ALA A 88 -2.26 -1.75 3.95
N ALA A 89 -1.16 -1.79 3.20
CA ALA A 89 -1.09 -1.34 1.80
C ALA A 89 -1.55 -2.41 0.78
N VAL A 90 -1.48 -3.69 1.12
CA VAL A 90 -1.90 -4.81 0.25
C VAL A 90 -3.24 -4.60 -0.45
N PRO A 91 -4.36 -4.25 0.23
CA PRO A 91 -5.64 -4.07 -0.44
C PRO A 91 -5.63 -2.91 -1.45
N PHE A 92 -4.91 -1.83 -1.14
CA PHE A 92 -4.78 -0.68 -2.05
C PHE A 92 -3.98 -1.04 -3.30
N TRP A 93 -2.87 -1.77 -3.14
CA TRP A 93 -2.08 -2.23 -4.28
C TRP A 93 -2.83 -3.26 -5.13
N ALA A 94 -3.59 -4.16 -4.50
CA ALA A 94 -4.38 -5.15 -5.22
C ALA A 94 -5.42 -4.49 -6.14
N VAL A 95 -6.10 -3.46 -5.65
CA VAL A 95 -7.13 -2.73 -6.40
C VAL A 95 -6.52 -1.84 -7.49
N ASP A 96 -5.41 -1.16 -7.20
CA ASP A 96 -4.67 -0.36 -8.20
C ASP A 96 -4.15 -1.24 -9.35
N MET A 97 -3.56 -2.40 -9.02
CA MET A 97 -3.12 -3.39 -10.00
C MET A 97 -4.29 -3.95 -10.83
N ALA A 98 -5.43 -4.20 -10.20
CA ALA A 98 -6.61 -4.68 -10.92
C ALA A 98 -7.13 -3.63 -11.91
N GLY A 99 -7.17 -2.35 -11.52
CA GLY A 99 -7.51 -1.25 -12.42
C GLY A 99 -6.55 -1.12 -13.59
N PHE A 100 -5.24 -1.23 -13.33
CA PHE A 100 -4.20 -1.21 -14.36
C PHE A 100 -4.34 -2.39 -15.34
N LEU A 101 -4.64 -3.59 -14.85
CA LEU A 101 -4.90 -4.76 -15.71
C LEU A 101 -6.09 -4.53 -16.64
N LEU A 102 -7.18 -3.95 -16.12
CA LEU A 102 -8.38 -3.66 -16.92
C LEU A 102 -8.13 -2.58 -17.98
N ASP A 103 -7.42 -1.51 -17.64
CA ASP A 103 -7.04 -0.47 -18.62
C ASP A 103 -6.12 -1.02 -19.72
N THR A 104 -5.22 -1.93 -19.33
CA THR A 104 -4.35 -2.62 -20.28
C THR A 104 -5.16 -3.50 -21.23
N LEU A 105 -6.08 -4.34 -20.74
CA LEU A 105 -6.87 -5.25 -21.57
C LEU A 105 -7.90 -4.55 -22.46
N ARG A 106 -8.38 -3.38 -22.04
CA ARG A 106 -9.24 -2.49 -22.84
C ARG A 106 -8.47 -1.88 -24.03
N GLY A 107 -7.15 -1.81 -23.93
CA GLY A 107 -6.28 -1.23 -24.95
C GLY A 107 -5.94 0.25 -24.73
N ALA A 108 -6.38 0.85 -23.62
CA ALA A 108 -6.13 2.26 -23.31
C ALA A 108 -4.63 2.52 -23.03
N THR A 109 -3.95 1.54 -22.42
CA THR A 109 -2.54 1.64 -22.01
C THR A 109 -1.60 0.91 -22.97
N MET A 110 -2.04 0.51 -24.17
CA MET A 110 -1.17 -0.18 -25.13
C MET A 110 0.03 0.67 -25.58
N GLY A 111 -0.10 2.00 -25.58
CA GLY A 111 1.00 2.92 -25.94
C GLY A 111 2.22 2.84 -25.01
N THR A 112 2.03 2.52 -23.72
CA THR A 112 3.14 2.43 -22.74
C THR A 112 3.88 1.09 -22.84
N ILE A 113 3.23 0.03 -23.34
CA ILE A 113 3.88 -1.27 -23.62
C ILE A 113 4.90 -1.13 -24.75
N PHE A 114 4.60 -0.32 -25.76
CA PHE A 114 5.47 -0.12 -26.92
C PHE A 114 6.59 0.91 -26.68
N ASN A 115 6.42 1.84 -25.74
CA ASN A 115 7.46 2.81 -25.39
C ASN A 115 7.47 3.11 -23.88
N SER A 116 8.42 2.49 -23.16
CA SER A 116 8.66 2.69 -21.73
C SER A 116 9.26 4.07 -21.38
N THR A 117 9.58 4.89 -22.38
CA THR A 117 10.10 6.26 -22.20
C THR A 117 8.98 7.27 -21.98
N ILE A 118 7.75 6.93 -22.35
CA ILE A 118 6.57 7.70 -21.98
C ILE A 118 6.29 7.36 -20.52
N GLU A 119 6.25 8.38 -19.65
CA GLU A 119 5.85 8.21 -18.26
C GLU A 119 4.61 7.33 -18.21
N ALA A 120 4.65 6.25 -17.44
CA ALA A 120 3.57 5.27 -17.40
C ALA A 120 2.24 6.01 -17.21
N GLU A 121 1.39 6.00 -18.25
CA GLU A 121 0.06 6.59 -18.20
C GLU A 121 -0.64 6.07 -16.96
N THR A 122 -0.95 6.97 -16.04
CA THR A 122 -1.67 6.62 -14.82
C THR A 122 -2.99 5.99 -15.22
N SER A 123 -3.20 4.73 -14.84
CA SER A 123 -4.44 4.01 -15.11
C SER A 123 -5.63 4.78 -14.52
N LEU A 124 -6.61 5.10 -15.36
CA LEU A 124 -7.82 5.82 -14.95
C LEU A 124 -8.64 4.98 -13.99
N PHE A 125 -8.81 3.68 -14.29
CA PHE A 125 -9.51 2.76 -13.41
C PHE A 125 -8.73 2.48 -12.13
N GLY A 126 -7.40 2.37 -12.19
CA GLY A 126 -6.55 2.21 -11.00
C GLY A 126 -6.71 3.39 -10.04
N LEU A 127 -6.65 4.62 -10.55
CA LEU A 127 -6.88 5.83 -9.76
C LEU A 127 -8.30 5.88 -9.18
N LEU A 128 -9.30 5.61 -10.01
CA LEU A 128 -10.71 5.63 -9.59
C LEU A 128 -10.98 4.61 -8.47
N PHE A 129 -10.56 3.36 -8.64
CA PHE A 129 -10.78 2.34 -7.61
C PHE A 129 -9.98 2.59 -6.35
N SER A 130 -8.75 3.13 -6.47
CA SER A 130 -7.95 3.53 -5.31
C SER A 130 -8.63 4.64 -4.50
N GLN A 131 -9.25 5.62 -5.17
CA GLN A 131 -10.04 6.66 -4.50
C GLN A 131 -11.31 6.10 -3.86
N PHE A 132 -12.06 5.22 -4.53
CA PHE A 132 -13.23 4.56 -3.94
C PHE A 132 -12.86 3.75 -2.70
N LEU A 133 -11.79 2.96 -2.78
CA LEU A 133 -11.30 2.17 -1.65
C LEU A 133 -10.87 3.07 -0.50
N CYS A 134 -10.20 4.20 -0.79
CA CYS A 134 -9.85 5.20 0.21
C CYS A 134 -11.09 5.71 0.96
N VAL A 135 -12.16 6.09 0.25
CA VAL A 135 -13.40 6.56 0.88
C VAL A 135 -14.04 5.46 1.74
N ILE A 136 -14.14 4.23 1.23
CA ILE A 136 -14.68 3.08 1.98
C ILE A 136 -13.84 2.81 3.24
N PHE A 137 -12.52 2.91 3.12
CA PHE A 137 -11.58 2.71 4.22
C PHE A 137 -11.79 3.74 5.34
N PHE A 138 -12.00 5.01 5.00
CA PHE A 138 -12.31 6.04 5.99
C PHE A 138 -13.67 5.85 6.65
N ILE A 139 -14.71 5.52 5.86
CA ILE A 139 -16.08 5.33 6.38
C ILE A 139 -16.17 4.11 7.29
N SER A 140 -15.43 3.03 6.98
CA SER A 140 -15.39 1.81 7.79
C SER A 140 -14.56 1.94 9.07
N GLY A 141 -13.93 3.09 9.33
CA GLY A 141 -13.06 3.27 10.49
C GLY A 141 -11.69 2.61 10.33
N GLY A 142 -11.24 2.33 9.12
CA GLY A 142 -9.96 1.66 8.86
C GLY A 142 -8.75 2.40 9.44
N MET A 143 -8.79 3.73 9.53
CA MET A 143 -7.73 4.50 10.18
C MET A 143 -7.65 4.21 11.69
N GLU A 144 -8.78 4.10 12.38
CA GLU A 144 -8.82 3.71 13.80
C GLU A 144 -8.24 2.31 13.98
N PHE A 145 -8.59 1.38 13.09
CA PHE A 145 -8.06 0.02 13.09
C PHE A 145 -6.52 -0.01 12.92
N ILE A 146 -5.96 0.76 11.99
CA ILE A 146 -4.51 0.87 11.81
C ILE A 146 -3.84 1.46 13.05
N LEU A 147 -4.43 2.51 13.64
CA LEU A 147 -3.90 3.12 14.86
C LEU A 147 -3.89 2.14 16.03
N ASN A 148 -4.96 1.36 16.21
CA ASN A 148 -5.02 0.33 17.25
C ASN A 148 -3.93 -0.74 17.06
N ILE A 149 -3.73 -1.23 15.84
CA ILE A 149 -2.64 -2.18 15.52
C ILE A 149 -1.27 -1.56 15.81
N LEU A 150 -1.07 -0.30 15.44
CA LEU A 150 0.17 0.42 15.71
C LEU A 150 0.45 0.50 17.22
N TYR A 151 -0.58 0.79 18.02
CA TYR A 151 -0.48 0.90 19.47
C TYR A 151 -0.27 -0.45 20.16
N GLU A 152 -0.99 -1.49 19.74
CA GLU A 152 -0.77 -2.86 20.22
C GLU A 152 0.62 -3.38 19.86
N SER A 153 1.16 -3.00 18.69
CA SER A 153 2.50 -3.38 18.27
C SER A 153 3.58 -2.96 19.27
N TYR A 154 3.42 -1.85 20.00
CA TYR A 154 4.37 -1.43 21.05
C TYR A 154 4.31 -2.30 22.31
N GLN A 155 3.21 -3.02 22.53
CA GLN A 155 3.07 -3.97 23.64
C GLN A 155 3.68 -5.34 23.28
N TYR A 156 3.38 -5.84 22.07
CA TYR A 156 3.87 -7.15 21.63
C TYR A 156 5.34 -7.12 21.20
N LEU A 157 5.76 -6.06 20.49
CA LEU A 157 7.11 -5.87 19.99
C LEU A 157 7.74 -4.61 20.61
N PRO A 158 8.26 -4.72 21.85
CA PRO A 158 8.92 -3.61 22.50
C PRO A 158 10.21 -3.22 21.76
N PRO A 159 10.54 -1.92 21.73
CA PRO A 159 11.74 -1.40 21.09
C PRO A 159 13.00 -2.01 21.70
N GLY A 160 13.89 -2.52 20.84
CA GLY A 160 15.18 -3.08 21.25
C GLY A 160 15.27 -4.60 21.25
N ARG A 161 14.17 -5.31 20.99
CA ARG A 161 14.25 -6.72 20.64
C ARG A 161 14.72 -6.92 19.20
N THR A 162 15.71 -7.77 19.03
CA THR A 162 16.11 -8.24 17.69
C THR A 162 14.96 -9.04 17.08
N LEU A 163 14.51 -8.61 15.91
CA LEU A 163 13.56 -9.39 15.11
C LEU A 163 14.27 -10.63 14.59
N LEU A 164 13.76 -11.80 14.94
CA LEU A 164 14.23 -13.05 14.36
C LEU A 164 13.49 -13.28 13.05
N PHE A 165 14.21 -13.16 11.95
CA PHE A 165 13.72 -13.53 10.62
C PHE A 165 13.74 -15.05 10.47
N ASP A 166 12.74 -15.71 11.03
CA ASP A 166 12.60 -17.16 10.95
C ASP A 166 11.82 -17.59 9.69
N GLN A 167 11.78 -18.89 9.39
CA GLN A 167 10.99 -19.45 8.29
C GLN A 167 9.50 -19.05 8.36
N GLN A 168 8.96 -18.82 9.55
CA GLN A 168 7.60 -18.32 9.74
C GLN A 168 7.39 -16.94 9.10
N PHE A 169 8.39 -16.06 9.18
CA PHE A 169 8.34 -14.74 8.58
C PHE A 169 8.30 -14.81 7.05
N LEU A 170 9.10 -15.70 6.44
CA LEU A 170 9.06 -15.93 5.00
C LEU A 170 7.70 -16.48 4.54
N LYS A 171 7.11 -17.41 5.31
CA LYS A 171 5.76 -17.92 5.03
C LYS A 171 4.70 -16.82 5.12
N TYR A 172 4.84 -15.91 6.09
CA TYR A 172 3.94 -14.76 6.22
C TYR A 172 3.99 -13.84 5.00
N ILE A 173 5.19 -13.45 4.54
CA ILE A 173 5.34 -12.62 3.34
C ILE A 173 4.76 -13.31 2.10
N GLN A 174 5.00 -14.62 1.95
CA GLN A 174 4.42 -15.39 0.85
C GLN A 174 2.89 -15.43 0.90
N ALA A 175 2.31 -15.53 2.10
CA ALA A 175 0.86 -15.49 2.29
C ALA A 175 0.28 -14.12 1.91
N GLU A 176 0.90 -13.03 2.36
CA GLU A 176 0.50 -11.66 1.99
C GLU A 176 0.58 -11.42 0.47
N TRP A 177 1.66 -11.90 -0.16
CA TRP A 177 1.80 -11.84 -1.61
C TRP A 177 0.67 -12.61 -2.31
N ARG A 178 0.36 -13.82 -1.84
CA ARG A 178 -0.77 -14.61 -2.38
C ARG A 178 -2.10 -13.88 -2.22
N THR A 179 -2.35 -13.26 -1.07
CA THR A 179 -3.54 -12.46 -0.81
C THR A 179 -3.66 -11.30 -1.79
N LEU A 180 -2.56 -10.58 -2.05
CA LEU A 180 -2.52 -9.49 -3.03
C LEU A 180 -2.96 -9.96 -4.43
N TYR A 181 -2.36 -11.04 -4.94
CA TYR A 181 -2.72 -11.59 -6.25
C TYR A 181 -4.17 -12.10 -6.27
N GLN A 182 -4.60 -12.77 -5.21
CA GLN A 182 -5.95 -13.30 -5.11
C GLN A 182 -6.99 -12.17 -5.14
N LEU A 183 -6.76 -11.08 -4.41
CA LEU A 183 -7.63 -9.90 -4.42
C LEU A 183 -7.64 -9.24 -5.80
N CYS A 184 -6.48 -9.01 -6.39
CA CYS A 184 -6.34 -8.40 -7.71
C CYS A 184 -7.08 -9.19 -8.80
N ILE A 185 -6.84 -10.51 -8.87
CA ILE A 185 -7.50 -11.39 -9.83
C ILE A 185 -8.98 -11.49 -9.51
N SER A 186 -9.37 -11.75 -8.26
CA SER A 186 -10.79 -11.92 -7.91
C SER A 186 -11.63 -10.68 -8.22
N PHE A 187 -11.06 -9.48 -8.06
CA PHE A 187 -11.73 -8.23 -8.38
C PHE A 187 -11.85 -8.00 -9.89
N SER A 188 -10.79 -8.28 -10.66
CA SER A 188 -10.77 -8.06 -12.11
C SER A 188 -11.38 -9.20 -12.93
N LEU A 189 -11.48 -10.41 -12.39
CA LEU A 189 -11.85 -11.64 -13.11
C LEU A 189 -13.16 -11.53 -13.90
N PRO A 190 -14.28 -11.00 -13.34
CA PRO A 190 -15.54 -10.92 -14.08
C PRO A 190 -15.41 -10.07 -15.35
N ALA A 191 -14.78 -8.90 -15.22
CA ALA A 191 -14.57 -7.98 -16.34
C ALA A 191 -13.58 -8.57 -17.37
N ILE A 192 -12.53 -9.27 -16.92
CA ILE A 192 -11.58 -9.96 -17.81
C ILE A 192 -12.30 -11.01 -18.66
N ILE A 193 -13.18 -11.83 -18.06
CA ILE A 193 -13.93 -12.86 -18.79
C ILE A 193 -14.79 -12.21 -19.89
N CYS A 194 -15.51 -11.13 -19.56
CA CYS A 194 -16.32 -10.40 -20.54
C CYS A 194 -15.48 -9.82 -21.68
N MET A 195 -14.30 -9.28 -21.39
CA MET A 195 -13.38 -8.77 -22.41
C MET A 195 -12.86 -9.88 -23.33
N VAL A 196 -12.46 -11.03 -22.77
CA VAL A 196 -11.97 -12.17 -23.55
C VAL A 196 -13.07 -12.72 -24.47
N LEU A 197 -14.31 -12.80 -23.98
CA LEU A 197 -15.46 -13.18 -24.80
C LEU A 197 -15.73 -12.17 -25.93
N ALA A 198 -15.57 -10.87 -25.64
CA ALA A 198 -15.70 -9.83 -26.65
C ALA A 198 -14.61 -9.93 -27.72
N ASP A 199 -13.36 -10.20 -27.33
CA ASP A 199 -12.25 -10.44 -28.27
C ASP A 199 -12.50 -11.65 -29.16
N LEU A 200 -13.04 -12.73 -28.59
CA LEU A 200 -13.38 -13.92 -29.36
C LEU A 200 -14.52 -13.64 -30.35
N ALA A 201 -15.55 -12.91 -29.94
CA ALA A 201 -16.64 -12.48 -30.82
C ALA A 201 -16.14 -11.58 -31.96
N LEU A 202 -15.30 -10.59 -31.64
CA LEU A 202 -14.69 -9.68 -32.62
C LEU A 202 -13.75 -10.43 -33.57
N GLY A 203 -12.97 -11.40 -33.08
CA GLY A 203 -12.12 -12.25 -33.90
C GLY A 203 -12.92 -13.09 -34.91
N LEU A 204 -14.06 -13.64 -34.48
CA LEU A 204 -14.99 -14.34 -35.39
C LEU A 204 -15.60 -13.38 -36.42
N LEU A 205 -16.00 -12.17 -36.01
CA LEU A 205 -16.52 -11.15 -36.92
C LEU A 205 -15.50 -10.71 -37.95
N ASN A 206 -14.22 -10.60 -37.59
CA ASN A 206 -13.14 -10.25 -38.53
C ASN A 206 -13.03 -11.28 -39.67
N ARG A 207 -13.27 -12.55 -39.36
CA ARG A 207 -13.30 -13.62 -40.38
C ARG A 207 -14.49 -13.49 -41.32
N SER A 208 -15.66 -13.08 -40.82
CA SER A 208 -16.90 -12.98 -41.60
C SER A 208 -17.04 -11.67 -42.38
N ALA A 209 -16.52 -10.56 -41.85
CA ALA A 209 -16.63 -9.22 -42.41
C ALA A 209 -15.25 -8.52 -42.45
N GLN A 210 -14.38 -8.97 -43.36
CA GLN A 210 -13.00 -8.49 -43.53
C GLN A 210 -12.88 -6.99 -43.86
N GLN A 211 -13.99 -6.34 -44.27
CA GLN A 211 -14.02 -4.91 -44.59
C GLN A 211 -14.15 -4.02 -43.34
N LEU A 212 -14.55 -4.57 -42.19
CA LEU A 212 -14.63 -3.82 -40.94
C LEU A 212 -13.25 -3.78 -40.29
N ASN A 213 -12.79 -2.58 -39.94
CA ASN A 213 -11.60 -2.43 -39.12
C ASN A 213 -11.94 -2.77 -37.66
N VAL A 214 -11.97 -4.07 -37.36
CA VAL A 214 -12.37 -4.64 -36.06
C VAL A 214 -11.54 -4.07 -34.91
N PHE A 215 -10.29 -3.69 -35.17
CA PHE A 215 -9.42 -3.07 -34.18
C PHE A 215 -9.97 -1.72 -33.68
N PHE A 216 -10.47 -0.87 -34.58
CA PHE A 216 -11.06 0.42 -34.19
C PHE A 216 -12.36 0.28 -33.40
N PHE A 217 -13.15 -0.77 -33.66
CA PHE A 217 -14.36 -1.05 -32.90
C PHE A 217 -14.10 -1.73 -31.55
N SER A 218 -12.96 -2.42 -31.40
CA SER A 218 -12.65 -3.18 -30.19
C SER A 218 -12.47 -2.30 -28.95
N MET A 219 -11.77 -1.17 -29.07
CA MET A 219 -11.51 -0.29 -27.91
C MET A 219 -12.81 0.30 -27.31
N PRO A 220 -13.72 0.93 -28.08
CA PRO A 220 -14.97 1.45 -27.52
C PRO A 220 -15.88 0.35 -26.95
N LEU A 221 -16.01 -0.79 -27.63
CA LEU A 221 -16.84 -1.91 -27.15
C LEU A 221 -16.35 -2.46 -25.80
N LYS A 222 -15.03 -2.72 -25.68
CA LYS A 222 -14.43 -3.17 -24.42
C LYS A 222 -14.63 -2.15 -23.30
N SER A 223 -14.54 -0.86 -23.63
CA SER A 223 -14.78 0.23 -22.67
C SER A 223 -16.17 0.14 -22.03
N ILE A 224 -17.19 -0.06 -22.86
CA ILE A 224 -18.60 -0.13 -22.44
C ILE A 224 -18.84 -1.40 -21.62
N LEU A 225 -18.29 -2.53 -22.05
CA LEU A 225 -18.44 -3.80 -21.35
C LEU A 225 -17.87 -3.75 -19.93
N VAL A 226 -16.66 -3.21 -19.77
CA VAL A 226 -16.04 -3.04 -18.45
C VAL A 226 -16.91 -2.19 -17.53
N LEU A 227 -17.38 -1.05 -18.04
CA LEU A 227 -18.17 -0.11 -17.27
C LEU A 227 -19.57 -0.65 -16.91
N LEU A 228 -20.08 -1.63 -17.67
CA LEU A 228 -21.34 -2.30 -17.35
C LEU A 228 -21.15 -3.42 -16.32
N THR A 229 -19.98 -4.08 -16.34
CA THR A 229 -19.67 -5.19 -15.43
C THR A 229 -19.21 -4.77 -14.04
N LEU A 230 -18.75 -3.53 -13.88
CA LEU A 230 -18.24 -2.93 -12.65
C LEU A 230 -19.23 -1.96 -12.02
#